data_AF-A0AAD5DMY8-F1
#
_entry.id   AF-A0AAD5DMY8-F1
#
_cell.length_a   1.000
_cell.length_b   1.000
_cell.length_c   1.000
_cell.angle_alpha   90.00
_cell.angle_beta   90.00
_cell.angle_gamma   90.00
#
_symmetry.space_group_name_H-M   'P 1'
#
loop_
_entity.id
_entity.type
_entity.pdbx_description
1 polymer ?
#
loop_
_entity_poly.entity_id
_entity_poly.type
_entity_poly.pdbx_seq_one_letter_code
_entity_poly.pdbx_strand_id
1 'polypeptide(L)'
;MALAKAASRLAPSLLESGTALRGGSQALYQQCRNHGGGVPEYWGRDSPYHPGTDFLGTPANHLDLVSKRPVSPHVFEITGVQPHYKFPLGAISSITNRATGCMLAVGTWAAAYIALTGDLGAAISAFKDAAPLLVFPAKAVVAFPLIYHYMGGVRHMYWDHAKYGNQADKHSPLEVPAVEASSKLLIGASVAATAAAALYSI
;
A
#
# COMPACT_ATOMS: atom_id res chain seq x y z
N MET A 1 4.55 44.94 -16.14
CA MET A 1 5.90 44.34 -16.06
C MET A 1 6.02 43.26 -14.96
N ALA A 2 5.28 43.34 -13.85
CA ALA A 2 5.31 42.32 -12.78
C ALA A 2 4.58 40.99 -13.13
N LEU A 3 3.48 41.04 -13.90
CA LEU A 3 2.68 39.87 -14.27
C LEU A 3 3.44 38.87 -15.17
N ALA A 4 4.23 39.38 -16.12
CA ALA A 4 5.06 38.57 -17.02
C ALA A 4 6.18 37.82 -16.29
N LYS A 5 6.70 38.40 -15.19
CA LYS A 5 7.77 37.82 -14.37
C LYS A 5 7.26 36.76 -13.38
N ALA A 6 5.96 36.77 -13.07
CA ALA A 6 5.29 35.72 -12.30
C ALA A 6 4.95 34.51 -13.19
N ALA A 7 4.47 34.76 -14.42
CA ALA A 7 4.20 33.70 -15.40
C ALA A 7 5.46 32.92 -15.80
N SER A 8 6.61 33.61 -15.92
CA SER A 8 7.89 32.96 -16.26
C SER A 8 8.48 32.09 -15.14
N ARG A 9 8.00 32.25 -13.89
CA ARG A 9 8.41 31.43 -12.73
C ARG A 9 7.51 30.21 -12.52
N LEU A 10 6.31 30.21 -13.09
CA LEU A 10 5.36 29.08 -13.05
C LEU A 10 5.63 28.03 -14.14
N ALA A 11 6.17 28.44 -15.29
CA ALA A 11 6.44 27.52 -16.40
C ALA A 11 7.42 26.37 -16.05
N PRO A 12 8.53 26.59 -15.30
CA PRO A 12 9.46 25.53 -14.95
C PRO A 12 8.89 24.54 -13.93
N SER A 13 8.13 25.02 -12.93
CA SER A 13 7.54 24.17 -11.88
C SER A 13 6.39 23.30 -12.39
N LEU A 14 5.66 23.78 -13.40
CA LEU A 14 4.66 22.98 -14.12
C LEU A 14 5.30 21.92 -15.02
N LEU A 15 6.48 22.20 -15.60
CA LEU A 15 7.27 21.21 -16.35
C LEU A 15 7.87 20.14 -15.44
N GLU A 16 8.42 20.53 -14.27
CA GLU A 16 8.95 19.60 -13.26
C GLU A 16 7.83 18.69 -12.69
N SER A 17 6.64 19.25 -12.46
CA SER A 17 5.45 18.49 -12.04
C SER A 17 5.00 17.49 -13.11
N GLY A 18 5.11 17.85 -14.40
CA GLY A 18 4.81 16.96 -15.53
C GLY A 18 5.80 15.80 -15.68
N THR A 19 7.09 16.03 -15.40
CA THR A 19 8.10 14.96 -15.37
C THR A 19 7.97 14.06 -14.15
N ALA A 20 7.59 14.59 -12.98
CA ALA A 20 7.30 13.80 -11.79
C ALA A 20 6.05 12.90 -11.97
N LEU A 21 5.01 13.40 -12.65
CA LEU A 21 3.84 12.62 -13.06
C LEU A 21 4.20 11.50 -14.06
N ARG A 22 5.16 11.73 -14.98
CA ARG A 22 5.66 10.70 -15.89
C ARG A 22 6.49 9.62 -15.18
N GLY A 23 7.32 9.99 -14.21
CA GLY A 23 8.08 9.04 -13.39
C GLY A 23 7.19 8.19 -12.48
N GLY A 24 6.14 8.79 -11.91
CA GLY A 24 5.12 8.08 -11.15
C GLY A 24 4.32 7.07 -11.99
N SER A 25 4.14 7.34 -13.29
CA SER A 25 3.41 6.45 -14.19
C SER A 25 4.11 5.10 -14.41
N GLN A 26 5.45 5.07 -14.44
CA GLN A 26 6.24 3.84 -14.62
C GLN A 26 6.26 3.00 -13.34
N ALA A 27 6.37 3.65 -12.17
CA ALA A 27 6.29 2.98 -10.87
C ALA A 27 4.87 2.45 -10.57
N LEU A 28 3.82 3.19 -10.94
CA LEU A 28 2.43 2.70 -10.91
C LEU A 28 2.21 1.58 -11.93
N TYR A 29 2.82 1.63 -13.12
CA TYR A 29 2.73 0.56 -14.12
C TYR A 29 3.28 -0.75 -13.58
N GLN A 30 4.35 -0.69 -12.79
CA GLN A 30 4.95 -1.86 -12.15
C GLN A 30 4.07 -2.42 -11.02
N GLN A 31 3.35 -1.55 -10.29
CA GLN A 31 2.48 -1.95 -9.17
C GLN A 31 1.07 -2.39 -9.59
N CYS A 32 0.55 -1.89 -10.71
CA CYS A 32 -0.76 -2.28 -11.26
C CYS A 32 -0.61 -3.34 -12.35
N ARG A 33 0.10 -4.44 -12.07
CA ARG A 33 -0.21 -5.69 -12.77
C ARG A 33 -1.57 -6.13 -12.25
N ASN A 34 -2.64 -5.69 -12.92
CA ASN A 34 -3.97 -6.26 -12.71
C ASN A 34 -3.81 -7.78 -12.66
N HIS A 35 -4.27 -8.43 -11.60
CA HIS A 35 -4.43 -9.89 -11.62
C HIS A 35 -5.45 -10.17 -12.74
N GLY A 36 -4.97 -10.67 -13.88
CA GLY A 36 -5.73 -10.73 -15.14
C GLY A 36 -5.25 -9.78 -16.25
N GLY A 37 -4.11 -9.10 -16.09
CA GLY A 37 -3.43 -8.43 -17.19
C GLY A 37 -3.19 -9.44 -18.31
N GLY A 38 -3.79 -9.17 -19.47
CA GLY A 38 -3.86 -10.11 -20.60
C GLY A 38 -2.49 -10.67 -20.99
N VAL A 39 -2.54 -11.86 -21.58
CA VAL A 39 -1.36 -12.55 -22.12
C VAL A 39 -0.61 -11.59 -23.07
N PRO A 40 0.69 -11.35 -22.88
CA PRO A 40 1.45 -10.49 -23.78
C PRO A 40 1.34 -10.96 -25.23
N GLU A 41 1.29 -10.01 -26.17
CA GLU A 41 1.04 -10.27 -27.60
C GLU A 41 2.00 -11.30 -28.23
N TYR A 42 3.23 -11.39 -27.74
CA TYR A 42 4.26 -12.30 -28.24
C TYR A 42 4.58 -13.46 -27.29
N TRP A 43 3.72 -13.74 -26.32
CA TRP A 43 3.95 -14.82 -25.36
C TRP A 43 3.88 -16.21 -26.03
N GLY A 44 5.04 -16.82 -26.29
CA GLY A 44 5.12 -18.13 -26.94
C GLY A 44 5.08 -18.10 -28.48
N ARG A 45 5.18 -16.91 -29.09
CA ARG A 45 5.37 -16.70 -30.54
C ARG A 45 6.67 -15.99 -30.84
N ASP A 46 7.09 -16.02 -32.09
CA ASP A 46 8.15 -15.17 -32.60
C ASP A 46 7.85 -13.69 -32.27
N SER A 47 8.83 -13.04 -31.66
CA SER A 47 8.84 -11.60 -31.40
C SER A 47 10.01 -10.97 -32.14
N PRO A 48 10.01 -9.64 -32.37
CA PRO A 48 11.17 -8.93 -32.91
C PRO A 48 12.46 -9.10 -32.08
N TYR A 49 12.34 -9.59 -30.84
CA TYR A 49 13.43 -9.68 -29.87
C TYR A 49 13.90 -11.12 -29.58
N HIS A 50 13.05 -12.13 -29.81
CA HIS A 50 13.35 -13.54 -29.54
C HIS A 50 12.42 -14.46 -30.36
N PRO A 51 12.93 -15.54 -30.98
CA PRO A 51 12.11 -16.55 -31.65
C PRO A 51 11.23 -17.28 -30.63
N GLY A 52 9.96 -17.52 -30.97
CA GLY A 52 8.96 -18.12 -30.10
C GLY A 52 9.30 -19.55 -29.69
N THR A 53 8.48 -20.11 -28.80
CA THR A 53 8.62 -21.50 -28.37
C THR A 53 7.94 -22.46 -29.35
N ASP A 54 8.21 -22.32 -30.64
CA ASP A 54 7.71 -23.22 -31.68
C ASP A 54 8.19 -24.66 -31.43
N PHE A 55 9.40 -24.81 -30.88
CA PHE A 55 9.98 -26.11 -30.48
C PHE A 55 9.15 -26.86 -29.41
N LEU A 56 8.36 -26.14 -28.58
CA LEU A 56 7.53 -26.76 -27.54
C LEU A 56 6.11 -27.10 -28.02
N GLY A 57 5.79 -26.91 -29.31
CA GLY A 57 4.48 -27.25 -29.87
C GLY A 57 3.37 -26.26 -29.51
N THR A 58 3.69 -24.97 -29.43
CA THR A 58 2.70 -23.92 -29.12
C THR A 58 1.68 -23.84 -30.26
N PRO A 59 0.38 -24.14 -30.04
CA PRO A 59 -0.59 -24.18 -31.13
C PRO A 59 -0.90 -22.77 -31.65
N ALA A 60 -1.31 -22.66 -32.91
CA ALA A 60 -1.60 -21.38 -33.56
C ALA A 60 -2.63 -20.52 -32.78
N ASN A 61 -3.55 -21.17 -32.06
CA ASN A 61 -4.57 -20.55 -31.21
C ASN A 61 -4.18 -20.44 -29.72
N HIS A 62 -2.89 -20.50 -29.37
CA HIS A 62 -2.43 -20.48 -27.97
C HIS A 62 -2.91 -19.24 -27.17
N LEU A 63 -2.98 -18.04 -27.75
CA LEU A 63 -3.49 -16.86 -27.03
C LEU A 63 -4.95 -17.04 -26.61
N ASP A 64 -5.77 -17.61 -27.49
CA ASP A 64 -7.18 -17.92 -27.20
C ASP A 64 -7.32 -19.01 -26.14
N LEU A 65 -6.37 -19.96 -26.10
CA LEU A 65 -6.36 -21.01 -25.09
C LEU A 65 -5.91 -20.47 -23.73
N VAL A 66 -4.91 -19.59 -23.70
CA VAL A 66 -4.40 -18.99 -22.45
C VAL A 66 -5.40 -17.97 -21.90
N SER A 67 -6.10 -17.21 -22.75
CA SER A 67 -7.15 -16.29 -22.30
C SER A 67 -8.34 -17.00 -21.67
N LYS A 68 -8.60 -18.25 -22.07
CA LYS A 68 -9.63 -19.12 -21.48
C LYS A 68 -9.18 -19.82 -20.19
N ARG A 69 -7.90 -19.72 -19.80
CA ARG A 69 -7.42 -20.34 -18.55
C ARG A 69 -7.94 -19.54 -17.36
N PRO A 70 -8.70 -20.17 -16.44
CA PRO A 70 -9.13 -19.48 -15.24
C PRO A 70 -7.93 -19.19 -14.33
N VAL A 71 -7.97 -18.06 -13.64
CA VAL A 71 -7.05 -17.79 -12.52
C VAL A 71 -7.51 -18.62 -11.33
N SER A 72 -6.60 -19.38 -10.73
CA SER A 72 -6.92 -20.16 -9.52
C SER A 72 -7.33 -19.23 -8.37
N PRO A 73 -8.35 -19.59 -7.56
CA PRO A 73 -8.71 -18.85 -6.36
C PRO A 73 -7.48 -18.65 -5.46
N HIS A 74 -7.27 -17.42 -4.98
CA HIS A 74 -6.11 -17.06 -4.15
C HIS A 74 -6.53 -16.54 -2.78
N VAL A 75 -7.10 -15.33 -2.72
CA VAL A 75 -7.49 -14.65 -1.48
C VAL A 75 -8.91 -15.04 -1.11
N PHE A 76 -9.82 -14.95 -2.07
CA PHE A 76 -11.22 -15.35 -1.94
C PHE A 76 -11.51 -16.58 -2.82
N GLU A 77 -12.59 -17.29 -2.48
CA GLU A 77 -13.16 -18.33 -3.30
C GLU A 77 -13.63 -17.81 -4.67
N ILE A 78 -13.90 -18.72 -5.60
CA ILE A 78 -14.42 -18.38 -6.94
C ILE A 78 -15.74 -17.61 -6.91
N THR A 79 -16.53 -17.77 -5.85
CA THR A 79 -17.80 -17.07 -5.61
C THR A 79 -17.61 -15.69 -4.96
N GLY A 80 -16.41 -15.38 -4.46
CA GLY A 80 -16.08 -14.12 -3.79
C GLY A 80 -16.66 -13.94 -2.38
N VAL A 81 -17.34 -14.95 -1.83
CA VAL A 81 -18.06 -14.82 -0.55
C VAL A 81 -17.16 -15.05 0.65
N GLN A 82 -16.27 -16.05 0.59
CA GLN A 82 -15.42 -16.45 1.71
C GLN A 82 -13.94 -16.38 1.34
N PRO A 83 -13.05 -16.10 2.31
CA PRO A 83 -11.61 -16.18 2.10
C PRO A 83 -11.19 -17.64 1.88
N HIS A 84 -10.43 -17.89 0.81
CA HIS A 84 -9.86 -19.21 0.51
C HIS A 84 -8.53 -19.44 1.25
N TYR A 85 -7.74 -18.38 1.43
CA TYR A 85 -6.42 -18.45 2.05
C TYR A 85 -6.49 -18.40 3.58
N LYS A 86 -5.78 -19.32 4.25
CA LYS A 86 -5.58 -19.25 5.70
C LYS A 86 -4.51 -18.20 6.02
N PHE A 87 -4.93 -17.01 6.42
CA PHE A 87 -3.99 -15.91 6.70
C PHE A 87 -3.11 -16.19 7.92
N PRO A 88 -1.77 -16.29 7.76
CA PRO A 88 -0.85 -16.24 8.89
C PRO A 88 -0.83 -14.82 9.48
N LEU A 89 -0.44 -14.70 10.75
CA LEU A 89 -0.36 -13.40 11.43
C LEU A 89 0.58 -12.42 10.70
N GLY A 90 1.64 -12.93 10.08
CA GLY A 90 2.52 -12.11 9.24
C GLY A 90 1.78 -11.45 8.08
N ALA A 91 0.91 -12.18 7.37
CA ALA A 91 0.13 -11.64 6.26
C ALA A 91 -0.89 -10.58 6.72
N ILE A 92 -1.60 -10.85 7.83
CA ILE A 92 -2.51 -9.88 8.44
C ILE A 92 -1.74 -8.61 8.81
N SER A 93 -0.59 -8.74 9.47
CA SER A 93 0.22 -7.58 9.86
C SER A 93 0.66 -6.73 8.66
N SER A 94 0.96 -7.39 7.55
CA SER A 94 1.37 -6.74 6.30
C SER A 94 0.21 -6.02 5.60
N ILE A 95 -0.99 -6.61 5.60
CA ILE A 95 -2.21 -5.97 5.05
C ILE A 95 -2.56 -4.75 5.91
N THR A 96 -2.56 -4.89 7.24
CA THR A 96 -2.83 -3.79 8.16
C THR A 96 -1.85 -2.64 7.95
N ASN A 97 -0.55 -2.92 7.76
CA ASN A 97 0.44 -1.87 7.50
C ASN A 97 0.14 -1.09 6.21
N ARG A 98 -0.34 -1.75 5.15
CA ARG A 98 -0.77 -1.08 3.91
C ARG A 98 -2.04 -0.26 4.13
N ALA A 99 -3.03 -0.83 4.80
CA ALA A 99 -4.29 -0.15 5.09
C ALA A 99 -4.06 1.12 5.92
N THR A 100 -3.23 1.04 6.97
CA THR A 100 -2.90 2.21 7.80
C THR A 100 -2.13 3.27 7.03
N GLY A 101 -1.23 2.87 6.11
CA GLY A 101 -0.55 3.81 5.21
C GLY A 101 -1.52 4.56 4.29
N CYS A 102 -2.49 3.85 3.71
CA CYS A 102 -3.55 4.47 2.90
C CYS A 102 -4.42 5.43 3.72
N MET A 103 -4.81 5.03 4.94
CA MET A 103 -5.58 5.88 5.86
C MET A 103 -4.81 7.16 6.22
N LEU A 104 -3.51 7.06 6.49
CA LEU A 104 -2.66 8.21 6.76
C LEU A 104 -2.54 9.15 5.55
N ALA A 105 -2.36 8.61 4.35
CA ALA A 105 -2.31 9.41 3.13
C ALA A 105 -3.62 10.18 2.89
N VAL A 106 -4.78 9.50 3.01
CA VAL A 106 -6.08 10.15 2.87
C VAL A 106 -6.33 11.16 3.99
N GLY A 107 -5.99 10.82 5.23
CA GLY A 107 -6.20 11.69 6.39
C GLY A 107 -5.35 12.97 6.34
N THR A 108 -4.08 12.86 5.95
CA THR A 108 -3.20 14.02 5.76
C THR A 108 -3.64 14.89 4.58
N TRP A 109 -4.07 14.28 3.47
CA TRP A 109 -4.65 15.02 2.35
C TRP A 109 -5.91 15.79 2.75
N ALA A 110 -6.83 15.16 3.48
CA ALA A 110 -8.06 15.80 3.96
C ALA A 110 -7.76 16.96 4.93
N ALA A 111 -6.83 16.76 5.87
CA ALA A 111 -6.40 17.82 6.79
C ALA A 111 -5.76 19.00 6.05
N ALA A 112 -4.92 18.72 5.05
CA ALA A 112 -4.32 19.76 4.20
C ALA A 112 -5.36 20.52 3.39
N TYR A 113 -6.36 19.82 2.82
CA TYR A 113 -7.44 20.44 2.08
C TYR A 113 -8.26 21.40 2.95
N ILE A 114 -8.62 21.00 4.18
CA ILE A 114 -9.34 21.86 5.12
C ILE A 114 -8.47 23.06 5.52
N ALA A 115 -7.18 22.85 5.78
CA ALA A 115 -6.27 23.94 6.15
C ALA A 115 -6.02 24.94 5.01
N LEU A 116 -6.11 24.51 3.75
CA LEU A 116 -5.94 25.39 2.59
C LEU A 116 -7.23 26.13 2.21
N THR A 117 -8.39 25.54 2.47
CA THR A 117 -9.71 26.10 2.09
C THR A 117 -10.43 26.82 3.23
N GLY A 118 -9.97 26.64 4.48
CA GLY A 118 -10.58 27.17 5.68
C GLY A 118 -9.66 27.10 6.89
N ASP A 119 -10.23 26.80 8.06
CA ASP A 119 -9.51 26.70 9.33
C ASP A 119 -9.68 25.31 9.93
N LEU A 120 -8.59 24.54 9.94
CA LEU A 120 -8.56 23.19 10.50
C LEU A 120 -8.81 23.19 12.02
N GLY A 121 -8.32 24.18 12.76
CA GLY A 121 -8.51 24.30 14.20
C GLY A 121 -9.98 24.59 14.56
N ALA A 122 -10.62 25.48 13.79
CA ALA A 122 -12.05 25.74 13.92
C ALA A 122 -12.89 24.50 13.60
N ALA A 123 -12.54 23.75 12.55
CA ALA A 123 -13.23 22.50 12.19
C ALA A 123 -13.12 21.43 13.29
N ILE A 124 -11.94 21.26 13.88
CA ILE A 124 -11.72 20.33 15.00
C ILE A 124 -12.54 20.75 16.24
N SER A 125 -12.57 22.06 16.53
CA SER A 125 -13.33 22.60 17.67
C SER A 125 -14.84 22.39 17.47
N ALA A 126 -15.35 22.70 16.28
CA ALA A 126 -16.74 22.46 15.91
C ALA A 126 -17.12 20.97 16.00
N PHE A 127 -16.24 20.05 15.60
CA PHE A 127 -16.46 18.61 15.76
C PHE A 127 -16.55 18.21 17.25
N LYS A 128 -15.66 18.75 18.08
CA LYS A 128 -15.66 18.49 19.53
C LYS A 128 -16.96 18.93 20.19
N ASP A 129 -17.48 20.09 19.80
CA ASP A 129 -18.71 20.66 20.36
C ASP A 129 -19.96 19.93 19.85
N ALA A 130 -19.98 19.55 18.57
CA ALA A 130 -21.12 18.85 17.96
C ALA A 130 -21.22 17.38 18.39
N ALA A 131 -20.08 16.71 18.63
CA ALA A 131 -20.05 15.28 18.92
C ALA A 131 -19.01 14.91 20.00
N PRO A 132 -19.19 15.38 21.26
CA PRO A 132 -18.20 15.18 22.32
C PRO A 132 -17.94 13.69 22.64
N LEU A 133 -18.97 12.83 22.51
CA LEU A 133 -18.84 11.38 22.71
C LEU A 133 -17.94 10.71 21.66
N LEU A 134 -17.78 11.32 20.49
CA LEU A 134 -16.95 10.79 19.40
C LEU A 134 -15.50 11.27 19.46
N VAL A 135 -15.13 12.13 20.41
CA VAL A 135 -13.76 12.65 20.53
C VAL A 135 -12.77 11.52 20.84
N PHE A 136 -13.10 10.64 21.78
CA PHE A 136 -12.25 9.49 22.10
C PHE A 136 -12.04 8.55 20.91
N PRO A 137 -13.09 8.02 20.24
CA PRO A 137 -12.90 7.15 19.08
C PRO A 137 -12.24 7.87 17.91
N ALA A 138 -12.51 9.17 17.69
CA ALA A 138 -11.82 9.94 16.66
C ALA A 138 -10.30 10.02 16.91
N LYS A 139 -9.87 10.27 18.15
CA LYS A 139 -8.45 10.22 18.53
C LYS A 139 -7.84 8.84 18.29
N ALA A 140 -8.56 7.77 18.64
CA ALA A 140 -8.09 6.40 18.41
C ALA A 140 -7.95 6.06 16.92
N VAL A 141 -8.91 6.49 16.08
CA VAL A 141 -8.90 6.28 14.62
C VAL A 141 -7.75 7.01 13.94
N VAL A 142 -7.30 8.14 14.48
CA VAL A 142 -6.11 8.86 13.97
C VAL A 142 -4.81 8.28 14.54
N ALA A 143 -4.79 7.97 15.83
CA ALA A 143 -3.59 7.50 16.52
C ALA A 143 -3.19 6.07 16.10
N PHE A 144 -4.14 5.15 15.92
CA PHE A 144 -3.84 3.76 15.60
C PHE A 144 -3.11 3.60 14.26
N PRO A 145 -3.58 4.16 13.13
CA PRO A 145 -2.86 4.07 11.87
C PRO A 145 -1.47 4.67 11.95
N LEU A 146 -1.29 5.80 12.65
CA LEU A 146 0.00 6.45 12.82
C LEU A 146 1.00 5.55 13.56
N ILE A 147 0.60 5.05 14.74
CA ILE A 147 1.45 4.21 15.59
C ILE A 147 1.75 2.88 14.89
N TYR A 148 0.73 2.20 14.40
CA TYR A 148 0.87 0.90 13.75
C TYR A 148 1.75 0.98 12.50
N HIS A 149 1.50 1.96 11.64
CA HIS A 149 2.29 2.12 10.41
C HIS A 149 3.74 2.46 10.70
N TYR A 150 3.99 3.31 11.70
CA TYR A 150 5.35 3.67 12.10
C TYR A 150 6.12 2.46 12.65
N MET A 151 5.55 1.75 13.64
CA MET A 151 6.17 0.56 14.22
C MET A 151 6.33 -0.57 13.20
N GLY A 152 5.33 -0.75 12.32
CA GLY A 152 5.39 -1.69 11.20
C GLY A 152 6.48 -1.32 10.20
N GLY A 153 6.64 -0.04 9.90
CA GLY A 153 7.72 0.50 9.07
C GLY A 153 9.10 0.22 9.64
N VAL A 154 9.32 0.47 10.94
CA VAL A 154 10.59 0.14 11.63
C VAL A 154 10.89 -1.36 11.55
N ARG A 155 9.87 -2.20 11.77
CA ARG A 155 9.99 -3.65 11.62
C ARG A 155 10.36 -4.06 10.19
N HIS A 156 9.77 -3.43 9.18
CA HIS A 156 10.11 -3.68 7.78
C HIS A 156 11.55 -3.25 7.47
N MET A 157 11.99 -2.08 7.92
CA MET A 157 13.39 -1.66 7.79
C MET A 157 14.36 -2.67 8.41
N TYR A 158 14.02 -3.19 9.59
CA TYR A 158 14.83 -4.24 10.23
C TYR A 158 14.86 -5.53 9.40
N TRP A 159 13.74 -5.94 8.82
CA TRP A 159 13.64 -7.12 7.96
C TRP A 159 14.38 -6.97 6.62
N ASP A 160 14.41 -5.77 6.05
CA ASP A 160 15.09 -5.51 4.78
C ASP A 160 16.62 -5.71 4.89
N HIS A 161 17.16 -5.64 6.11
CA HIS A 161 18.57 -5.94 6.40
C HIS A 161 18.85 -7.41 6.72
N ALA A 162 17.83 -8.27 6.81
CA ALA A 162 18.01 -9.68 7.14
C ALA A 162 18.26 -10.53 5.89
N LYS A 163 19.12 -11.56 6.04
CA LYS A 163 19.32 -12.58 5.00
C LYS A 163 18.08 -13.48 4.91
N TYR A 164 17.74 -13.89 3.69
CA TYR A 164 16.57 -14.71 3.39
C TYR A 164 16.91 -15.95 2.54
N GLY A 165 16.01 -16.94 2.53
CA GLY A 165 16.15 -18.16 1.73
C GLY A 165 17.33 -19.03 2.16
N ASN A 166 18.07 -19.59 1.21
CA ASN A 166 19.20 -20.48 1.48
C ASN A 166 20.40 -19.78 2.15
N GLN A 167 20.36 -18.47 2.32
CA GLN A 167 21.36 -17.66 3.01
C GLN A 167 20.92 -17.24 4.42
N ALA A 168 19.71 -17.63 4.84
CA ALA A 168 19.16 -17.26 6.13
C ALA A 168 19.87 -18.00 7.27
N ASP A 169 20.24 -17.26 8.31
CA ASP A 169 20.67 -17.85 9.58
C ASP A 169 19.48 -18.50 10.29
N LYS A 170 19.71 -19.58 11.06
CA LYS A 170 18.65 -20.27 11.82
C LYS A 170 17.92 -19.39 12.85
N HIS A 171 18.48 -18.23 13.14
CA HIS A 171 17.93 -17.22 14.05
C HIS A 171 17.56 -15.93 13.32
N SER A 172 17.30 -16.01 12.01
CA SER A 172 16.85 -14.87 11.21
C SER A 172 15.52 -14.32 11.75
N PRO A 173 15.33 -13.00 11.75
CA PRO A 173 14.04 -12.40 12.10
C PRO A 173 12.92 -12.70 11.09
N LEU A 174 13.26 -13.35 9.97
CA LEU A 174 12.34 -13.83 8.94
C LEU A 174 11.87 -15.27 9.16
N GLU A 175 12.40 -15.95 10.18
CA GLU A 175 11.88 -17.27 10.59
C GLU A 175 10.46 -17.16 11.13
N VAL A 176 9.63 -18.17 10.86
CA VAL A 176 8.19 -18.17 11.19
C VAL A 176 7.92 -17.79 12.65
N PRO A 177 8.62 -18.34 13.66
CA PRO A 177 8.39 -17.96 15.06
C PRO A 177 8.72 -16.48 15.35
N ALA A 178 9.79 -15.95 14.75
CA ALA A 178 10.19 -14.55 14.92
C ALA A 178 9.21 -13.60 14.22
N VAL A 179 8.72 -13.97 13.04
CA VAL A 179 7.67 -13.23 12.32
C VAL A 179 6.37 -13.21 13.12
N GLU A 180 5.94 -14.34 13.68
CA GLU A 180 4.74 -14.40 14.51
C GLU A 180 4.87 -13.59 15.80
N ALA A 181 6.01 -13.72 16.51
CA ALA A 181 6.27 -12.98 17.74
C ALA A 181 6.28 -11.47 17.49
N SER A 182 7.02 -11.02 16.47
CA SER A 182 7.05 -9.60 16.08
C SER A 182 5.69 -9.08 15.60
N SER A 183 4.86 -9.91 14.96
CA SER A 183 3.49 -9.54 14.55
C SER A 183 2.57 -9.32 15.76
N LYS A 184 2.62 -10.22 16.74
CA LYS A 184 1.85 -10.11 17.99
C LYS A 184 2.27 -8.88 18.79
N LEU A 185 3.58 -8.66 18.89
CA LEU A 185 4.14 -7.48 19.55
C LEU A 185 3.69 -6.19 18.85
N LEU A 186 3.78 -6.14 17.52
CA LEU A 186 3.36 -4.97 16.74
C LEU A 186 1.89 -4.63 16.99
N ILE A 187 0.98 -5.62 16.87
CA ILE A 187 -0.45 -5.40 17.09
C ILE A 187 -0.73 -4.99 18.53
N GLY A 188 -0.22 -5.75 19.51
CA GLY A 188 -0.47 -5.51 20.93
C GLY A 188 0.07 -4.16 21.40
N ALA A 189 1.31 -3.83 21.06
CA ALA A 189 1.92 -2.56 21.43
C ALA A 189 1.21 -1.37 20.75
N SER A 190 0.79 -1.52 19.49
CA SER A 190 0.06 -0.46 18.79
C SER A 190 -1.30 -0.17 19.43
N VAL A 191 -2.04 -1.21 19.84
CA VAL A 191 -3.33 -1.05 20.54
C VAL A 191 -3.14 -0.37 21.89
N ALA A 192 -2.16 -0.82 22.68
CA ALA A 192 -1.86 -0.23 23.99
C ALA A 192 -1.43 1.23 23.88
N ALA A 193 -0.51 1.55 22.97
CA ALA A 193 -0.04 2.91 22.73
C ALA A 193 -1.16 3.81 22.18
N THR A 194 -2.05 3.29 21.33
CA THR A 194 -3.24 4.02 20.86
C THR A 194 -4.16 4.36 22.00
N ALA A 195 -4.46 3.40 22.89
CA ALA A 195 -5.30 3.64 24.05
C ALA A 195 -4.70 4.73 24.95
N ALA A 196 -3.39 4.67 25.22
CA ALA A 196 -2.69 5.70 25.98
C ALA A 196 -2.78 7.08 25.30
N ALA A 197 -2.54 7.17 24.00
CA ALA A 197 -2.63 8.41 23.24
C ALA A 197 -4.07 8.98 23.18
N ALA A 198 -5.07 8.11 23.04
CA ALA A 198 -6.48 8.51 22.99
C ALA A 198 -6.99 8.99 24.36
N LEU A 199 -6.52 8.39 25.46
CA LEU A 199 -6.85 8.79 26.83
C LEU A 199 -6.12 10.05 27.29
N TYR A 200 -4.94 10.35 26.73
CA TYR A 200 -4.17 11.53 27.11
C TYR A 200 -4.92 12.82 26.76
N SER A 201 -5.30 13.59 27.77
CA SER A 201 -5.93 14.91 27.64
C SER A 201 -4.93 16.01 27.98
N ILE A 202 -4.82 17.01 27.09
CA ILE A 202 -4.11 18.28 27.30
C ILE A 202 -5.12 19.33 27.76
#